data_AF-A0AAN7EDK6-F1
#
_entry.id   AF-A0AAN7EDK6-F1
#
_cell.length_a   1.000
_cell.length_b   1.000
_cell.length_c   1.000
_cell.angle_alpha   90.00
_cell.angle_beta   90.00
_cell.angle_gamma   90.00
#
_symmetry.space_group_name_H-M   'P 1'
#
loop_
_entity.id
_entity.type
_entity.pdbx_description
1 polymer ?
#
loop_
_entity_poly.entity_id
_entity_poly.type
_entity_poly.pdbx_seq_one_letter_code
_entity_poly.pdbx_strand_id
1 'polypeptide(L)'
;MNINKELERLVMQKEELSAVIEKIDMRLSNLQLFTFVLANFYFVFQGVMLTIICTHAEQLNPPFGWFLFAISILAVLFNLFALIITGIKYVETKGNREFFEFRLNKVNMKIFKLDFNYEDEYDIEKPVGYGDHQLKRSIFLAVCWIFLLGFTVVVLVCYFWNLLHAPHASPAPLK
;
A
#
# COMPACT_ATOMS: atom_id res chain seq x y z
N MET A 1 17.72 41.52 -19.08
CA MET A 1 17.80 40.05 -18.98
C MET A 1 17.52 39.49 -20.37
N ASN A 2 18.32 38.55 -20.89
CA ASN A 2 18.12 38.03 -22.25
C ASN A 2 17.02 36.95 -22.22
N ILE A 3 15.87 37.25 -22.84
CA ILE A 3 14.67 36.39 -22.87
C ILE A 3 15.00 34.98 -23.37
N ASN A 4 15.83 34.85 -24.40
CA ASN A 4 16.25 33.53 -24.91
C ASN A 4 17.00 32.70 -23.85
N LYS A 5 17.88 33.33 -23.05
CA LYS A 5 18.62 32.64 -21.98
C LYS A 5 17.72 32.22 -20.81
N GLU A 6 16.59 32.88 -20.62
CA GLU A 6 15.61 32.51 -19.60
C GLU A 6 14.72 31.37 -20.10
N LEU A 7 14.28 31.44 -21.37
CA LEU A 7 13.53 30.38 -22.03
C LEU A 7 14.30 29.05 -22.05
N GLU A 8 15.58 29.06 -22.45
CA GLU A 8 16.46 27.87 -22.42
C GLU A 8 16.53 27.24 -21.02
N ARG A 9 16.66 28.07 -19.97
CA ARG A 9 16.69 27.60 -18.58
C ARG A 9 15.36 26.96 -18.15
N LEU A 10 14.23 27.54 -18.55
CA LEU A 10 12.91 26.98 -18.22
C LEU A 10 12.65 25.67 -18.96
N VAL A 11 13.08 25.55 -20.22
CA VAL A 11 12.97 24.30 -21.00
C VAL A 11 13.79 23.18 -20.36
N MET A 12 15.04 23.46 -19.97
CA MET A 12 15.85 22.49 -19.21
C MET A 12 15.17 22.07 -17.90
N GLN A 13 14.66 23.03 -17.12
CA GLN A 13 13.96 22.72 -15.87
C GLN A 13 12.71 21.86 -16.10
N LYS A 14 11.97 22.09 -17.19
CA LYS A 14 10.82 21.28 -17.58
C LYS A 14 11.23 19.83 -17.85
N GLU A 15 12.30 19.62 -18.61
CA GLU A 15 12.82 18.29 -18.93
C GLU A 15 13.30 17.54 -17.69
N GLU A 16 14.09 18.20 -16.83
CA GLU A 16 14.56 17.61 -15.56
C GLU A 16 13.39 17.17 -14.68
N LEU A 17 12.38 18.02 -14.56
CA LEU A 17 11.24 17.75 -13.71
C LEU A 17 10.33 16.65 -14.28
N SER A 18 10.15 16.61 -15.59
CA SER A 18 9.46 15.53 -16.30
C SER A 18 10.18 14.18 -16.07
N ALA A 19 11.51 14.15 -16.17
CA ALA A 19 12.29 12.95 -15.90
C ALA A 19 12.19 12.48 -14.44
N VAL A 20 12.06 13.41 -13.49
CA VAL A 20 11.81 13.04 -12.08
C VAL A 20 10.40 12.47 -11.89
N ILE A 21 9.38 13.06 -12.52
CA ILE A 21 8.01 12.53 -12.47
C ILE A 21 7.96 11.11 -13.03
N GLU A 22 8.60 10.87 -14.17
CA GLU A 22 8.66 9.54 -14.78
C GLU A 22 9.29 8.49 -13.83
N LYS A 23 10.39 8.85 -13.16
CA LYS A 23 11.00 7.99 -12.13
C LYS A 23 10.07 7.74 -10.94
N ILE A 24 9.27 8.73 -10.54
CA ILE A 24 8.26 8.59 -9.48
C ILE A 24 7.13 7.65 -9.94
N ASP A 25 6.68 7.76 -11.19
CA ASP A 25 5.65 6.90 -11.78
C ASP A 25 6.10 5.44 -11.85
N MET A 26 7.35 5.17 -12.25
CA MET A 26 7.92 3.83 -12.20
C MET A 26 7.93 3.27 -10.78
N ARG A 27 8.30 4.09 -9.78
CA ARG A 27 8.28 3.68 -8.36
C ARG A 27 6.86 3.40 -7.87
N LEU A 28 5.88 4.20 -8.25
CA LEU A 28 4.47 3.99 -7.89
C LEU A 28 3.92 2.70 -8.51
N SER A 29 4.24 2.44 -9.79
CA SER A 29 3.86 1.21 -10.47
C SER A 29 4.45 -0.01 -9.75
N ASN A 30 5.75 0.04 -9.41
CA ASN A 30 6.40 -1.04 -8.67
C ASN A 30 5.79 -1.24 -7.27
N LEU A 31 5.48 -0.16 -6.55
CA LEU A 31 4.79 -0.23 -5.26
C LEU A 31 3.41 -0.86 -5.39
N GLN A 32 2.64 -0.51 -6.43
CA GLN A 32 1.32 -1.09 -6.70
C GLN A 32 1.43 -2.59 -6.98
N LEU A 33 2.34 -3.00 -7.87
CA LEU A 33 2.59 -4.42 -8.17
C LEU A 33 2.98 -5.19 -6.92
N PHE A 34 3.88 -4.63 -6.10
CA PHE A 34 4.27 -5.25 -4.84
C PHE A 34 3.08 -5.37 -3.87
N THR A 35 2.25 -4.33 -3.74
CA THR A 35 1.02 -4.38 -2.93
C THR A 35 0.07 -5.47 -3.42
N PHE A 36 -0.16 -5.61 -4.72
CA PHE A 36 -1.04 -6.65 -5.26
C PHE A 36 -0.53 -8.06 -4.94
N VAL A 37 0.76 -8.31 -5.15
CA VAL A 37 1.39 -9.60 -4.83
C VAL A 37 1.23 -9.91 -3.33
N LEU A 38 1.50 -8.94 -2.48
CA LEU A 38 1.48 -9.12 -1.03
C LEU A 38 0.07 -9.30 -0.48
N ALA A 39 -0.92 -8.60 -1.05
CA ALA A 39 -2.33 -8.79 -0.74
C ALA A 39 -2.81 -10.19 -1.16
N ASN A 40 -2.42 -10.66 -2.34
CA ASN A 40 -2.75 -12.01 -2.80
C ASN A 40 -2.17 -13.07 -1.86
N PHE A 41 -0.90 -12.95 -1.46
CA PHE A 41 -0.31 -13.87 -0.48
C PHE A 41 -1.04 -13.81 0.86
N TYR A 42 -1.36 -12.62 1.36
CA TYR A 42 -2.14 -12.47 2.58
C TYR A 42 -3.47 -13.25 2.52
N PHE A 43 -4.26 -13.09 1.45
CA PHE A 43 -5.53 -13.80 1.31
C PHE A 43 -5.36 -15.32 1.17
N VAL A 44 -4.34 -15.78 0.44
CA VAL A 44 -4.04 -17.21 0.30
C VAL A 44 -3.72 -17.83 1.67
N PHE A 45 -2.82 -17.21 2.45
CA PHE A 45 -2.46 -17.75 3.76
C PHE A 45 -3.62 -17.70 4.76
N GLN A 46 -4.42 -16.63 4.75
CA GLN A 46 -5.65 -16.57 5.55
C GLN A 46 -6.65 -17.67 5.16
N GLY A 47 -6.82 -17.96 3.86
CA GLY A 47 -7.68 -19.04 3.38
C GLY A 47 -7.18 -20.43 3.81
N VAL A 48 -5.86 -20.65 3.79
CA VAL A 48 -5.24 -21.87 4.33
C VAL A 48 -5.53 -22.00 5.82
N MET A 49 -5.40 -20.93 6.59
CA MET A 49 -5.72 -20.93 8.03
C MET A 49 -7.19 -21.28 8.28
N LEU A 50 -8.09 -20.63 7.56
CA LEU A 50 -9.52 -20.89 7.66
C LEU A 50 -9.85 -22.35 7.33
N THR A 51 -9.24 -22.89 6.28
CA THR A 51 -9.42 -24.30 5.90
C THR A 51 -8.91 -25.24 6.98
N ILE A 52 -7.74 -24.97 7.56
CA ILE A 52 -7.20 -25.77 8.68
C ILE A 52 -8.18 -25.73 9.87
N ILE A 53 -8.73 -24.55 10.21
CA ILE A 53 -9.69 -24.38 11.30
C ILE A 53 -10.99 -25.15 11.04
N CYS A 54 -11.53 -25.07 9.81
CA CYS A 54 -12.76 -25.79 9.44
C CYS A 54 -12.56 -27.31 9.37
N THR A 55 -11.41 -27.78 8.88
CA THR A 55 -11.12 -29.21 8.71
C THR A 55 -10.60 -29.88 9.99
N HIS A 56 -9.96 -29.13 10.91
CA HIS A 56 -9.55 -29.65 12.23
C HIS A 56 -10.71 -30.03 13.15
N ALA A 57 -11.95 -29.63 12.82
CA ALA A 57 -13.10 -30.07 13.57
C ALA A 57 -13.29 -31.60 13.54
N GLU A 58 -12.73 -32.33 12.56
CA GLU A 58 -13.06 -33.76 12.41
C GLU A 58 -11.90 -34.73 12.14
N GLN A 59 -10.77 -34.39 11.48
CA GLN A 59 -9.93 -35.47 10.88
C GLN A 59 -8.39 -35.30 10.77
N LEU A 60 -7.78 -34.20 11.23
CA LEU A 60 -6.33 -34.02 11.05
C LEU A 60 -5.53 -34.54 12.25
N ASN A 61 -4.68 -35.54 11.99
CA ASN A 61 -3.74 -36.08 12.97
C ASN A 61 -2.88 -34.96 13.60
N PRO A 62 -2.74 -34.94 14.93
CA PRO A 62 -2.32 -33.78 15.71
C PRO A 62 -0.92 -33.16 15.45
N PRO A 63 0.13 -33.85 14.94
CA PRO A 63 1.45 -33.21 14.90
C PRO A 63 1.66 -32.22 13.74
N PHE A 64 0.92 -32.32 12.63
CA PHE A 64 1.19 -31.49 11.43
C PHE A 64 0.32 -30.23 11.32
N GLY A 65 -0.87 -30.23 11.93
CA GLY A 65 -1.83 -29.12 11.86
C GLY A 65 -1.31 -27.83 12.49
N TRP A 66 -0.78 -27.93 13.71
CA TRP A 66 -0.20 -26.80 14.45
C TRP A 66 1.00 -26.18 13.72
N PHE A 67 1.81 -27.01 13.06
CA PHE A 67 3.00 -26.56 12.33
C PHE A 67 2.64 -25.74 11.09
N LEU A 68 1.70 -26.24 10.27
CA LEU A 68 1.20 -25.51 9.10
C LEU A 68 0.51 -24.21 9.49
N PHE A 69 -0.23 -24.23 10.61
CA PHE A 69 -0.84 -23.04 11.18
C PHE A 69 0.22 -22.01 11.59
N ALA A 70 1.24 -22.39 12.37
CA ALA A 70 2.29 -21.49 12.82
C ALA A 70 3.05 -20.81 11.64
N ILE A 71 3.39 -21.58 10.61
CA ILE A 71 4.04 -21.04 9.40
C ILE A 71 3.12 -20.04 8.68
N SER A 72 1.84 -20.38 8.55
CA SER A 72 0.88 -19.52 7.85
C SER A 72 0.63 -18.22 8.62
N ILE A 73 0.56 -18.23 9.96
CA ILE A 73 0.47 -17.00 10.77
C ILE A 73 1.71 -16.14 10.54
N LEU A 74 2.88 -16.74 10.54
CA LEU A 74 4.12 -16.01 10.37
C LEU A 74 4.15 -15.34 8.98
N ALA A 75 3.74 -16.06 7.94
CA ALA A 75 3.61 -15.52 6.59
C ALA A 75 2.58 -14.38 6.53
N VAL A 76 1.41 -14.53 7.16
CA VAL A 76 0.39 -13.48 7.26
C VAL A 76 0.95 -12.21 7.92
N LEU A 77 1.65 -12.35 9.05
CA LEU A 77 2.21 -11.21 9.79
C LEU A 77 3.29 -10.48 8.97
N PHE A 78 4.18 -11.24 8.31
CA PHE A 78 5.18 -10.65 7.41
C PHE A 78 4.54 -9.92 6.24
N ASN A 79 3.55 -10.53 5.58
CA ASN A 79 2.82 -9.89 4.48
C ASN A 79 2.08 -8.63 4.97
N LEU A 80 1.47 -8.68 6.15
CA LEU A 80 0.76 -7.53 6.72
C LEU A 80 1.72 -6.37 7.02
N PHE A 81 2.87 -6.66 7.63
CA PHE A 81 3.88 -5.63 7.92
C PHE A 81 4.45 -5.00 6.65
N ALA A 82 4.79 -5.82 5.65
CA ALA A 82 5.28 -5.31 4.37
C ALA A 82 4.18 -4.55 3.59
N LEU A 83 2.91 -4.92 3.75
CA LEU A 83 1.77 -4.18 3.21
C LEU A 83 1.70 -2.79 3.87
N ILE A 84 1.87 -2.69 5.19
CA ILE A 84 1.89 -1.42 5.95
C ILE A 84 2.98 -0.49 5.42
N ILE A 85 4.22 -0.97 5.36
CA ILE A 85 5.36 -0.17 4.90
C ILE A 85 5.14 0.29 3.46
N THR A 86 4.68 -0.60 2.59
CA THR A 86 4.42 -0.29 1.18
C THR A 86 3.32 0.75 1.03
N GLY A 87 2.24 0.63 1.81
CA GLY A 87 1.13 1.58 1.81
C GLY A 87 1.56 2.99 2.22
N ILE A 88 2.36 3.11 3.28
CA ILE A 88 2.93 4.40 3.71
C ILE A 88 3.82 4.99 2.62
N LYS A 89 4.75 4.19 2.07
CA LYS A 89 5.63 4.61 0.97
C LYS A 89 4.85 5.04 -0.28
N TYR A 90 3.74 4.39 -0.58
CA TYR A 90 2.87 4.75 -1.70
C TYR A 90 2.26 6.14 -1.50
N VAL A 91 1.69 6.42 -0.32
CA VAL A 91 1.11 7.74 -0.01
C VAL A 91 2.16 8.83 -0.10
N GLU A 92 3.35 8.61 0.45
CA GLU A 92 4.47 9.57 0.38
C GLU A 92 4.94 9.81 -1.05
N THR A 93 5.19 8.73 -1.81
CA THR A 93 5.66 8.81 -3.20
C THR A 93 4.64 9.49 -4.10
N LYS A 94 3.35 9.26 -3.87
CA LYS A 94 2.26 9.89 -4.62
C LYS A 94 2.11 11.37 -4.29
N GLY A 95 2.30 11.76 -3.03
CA GLY A 95 2.40 13.18 -2.64
C GLY A 95 3.55 13.87 -3.35
N ASN A 96 4.74 13.26 -3.35
CA ASN A 96 5.88 13.78 -4.09
C ASN A 96 5.55 13.95 -5.58
N ARG A 97 4.91 12.98 -6.23
CA ARG A 97 4.47 13.12 -7.63
C ARG A 97 3.67 14.40 -7.86
N GLU A 98 2.64 14.62 -7.05
CA GLU A 98 1.75 15.79 -7.15
C GLU A 98 2.51 17.11 -6.93
N PHE A 99 3.48 17.12 -6.02
CA PHE A 99 4.34 18.29 -5.80
C PHE A 99 5.24 18.59 -7.01
N PHE A 100 5.82 17.57 -7.62
CA PHE A 100 6.62 17.71 -8.82
C PHE A 100 5.77 18.11 -10.03
N GLU A 101 4.57 17.56 -10.16
CA GLU A 101 3.59 17.92 -11.20
C GLU A 101 3.16 19.40 -11.09
N PHE A 102 2.91 19.87 -9.86
CA PHE A 102 2.64 21.29 -9.61
C PHE A 102 3.81 22.19 -10.05
N ARG A 103 5.05 21.81 -9.72
CA ARG A 103 6.23 22.55 -10.17
C ARG A 103 6.35 22.55 -11.69
N LEU A 104 5.98 21.46 -12.37
CA LEU A 104 6.04 21.34 -13.83
C LEU A 104 5.03 22.28 -14.48
N ASN A 105 3.82 22.31 -13.94
CA ASN A 105 2.79 23.23 -14.41
C ASN A 105 3.23 24.69 -14.24
N LYS A 106 3.88 25.03 -13.12
CA LYS A 106 4.42 26.37 -12.89
C LYS A 106 5.51 26.75 -13.90
N VAL A 107 6.40 25.82 -14.25
CA VAL A 107 7.44 26.05 -15.27
C VAL A 107 6.81 26.20 -16.66
N ASN A 108 5.86 25.32 -17.03
CA ASN A 108 5.14 25.42 -18.31
C ASN A 108 4.41 26.76 -18.45
N MET A 109 3.79 27.25 -17.38
CA MET A 109 3.13 28.55 -17.39
C MET A 109 4.13 29.70 -17.60
N LYS A 110 5.30 29.66 -16.95
CA LYS A 110 6.35 30.66 -17.18
C LYS A 110 6.85 30.64 -18.62
N ILE A 111 7.04 29.45 -19.20
CA ILE A 111 7.39 29.30 -20.61
C ILE A 111 6.32 29.97 -21.48
N PHE A 112 5.05 29.64 -21.25
CA PHE A 112 3.92 30.20 -22.00
C PHE A 112 3.86 31.74 -21.90
N LYS A 113 4.04 32.30 -20.71
CA LYS A 113 4.09 33.76 -20.53
C LYS A 113 5.24 34.42 -21.30
N LEU A 114 6.43 33.81 -21.28
CA LEU A 114 7.60 34.30 -22.02
C LEU A 114 7.40 34.22 -23.54
N ASP A 115 6.80 33.15 -24.04
CA ASP A 115 6.66 32.88 -25.47
C ASP A 115 5.56 33.75 -26.11
N PHE A 116 4.49 34.03 -25.37
CA PHE A 116 3.34 34.81 -25.86
C PHE A 116 3.27 36.25 -25.33
N ASN A 117 4.26 36.68 -24.55
CA ASN A 117 4.31 38.00 -23.89
C ASN A 117 3.00 38.34 -23.15
N TYR A 118 2.44 37.33 -22.48
CA TYR A 118 1.13 37.40 -21.84
C TYR A 118 1.31 37.86 -20.38
N GLU A 119 0.86 39.07 -20.05
CA GLU A 119 1.10 39.70 -18.73
C GLU A 119 0.16 39.25 -17.61
N ASP A 120 -0.86 38.44 -17.90
CA ASP A 120 -1.89 38.18 -16.90
C ASP A 120 -1.38 37.28 -15.74
N GLU A 121 -1.46 37.79 -14.52
CA GLU A 121 -0.96 37.18 -13.29
C GLU A 121 -1.97 36.16 -12.77
N TYR A 122 -2.08 35.01 -13.45
CA TYR A 122 -2.73 33.85 -12.82
C TYR A 122 -1.79 33.30 -11.76
N ASP A 123 -1.99 33.75 -10.51
CA ASP A 123 -1.41 33.11 -9.34
C ASP A 123 -1.96 31.68 -9.27
N ILE A 124 -1.15 30.72 -9.72
CA ILE A 124 -1.40 29.31 -9.45
C ILE A 124 -1.12 29.13 -7.96
N GLU A 125 -2.12 29.43 -7.14
CA GLU A 125 -2.17 29.00 -5.76
C GLU A 125 -1.81 27.51 -5.71
N LYS A 126 -1.00 27.11 -4.72
CA LYS A 126 -0.78 25.68 -4.45
C LYS A 126 -2.14 24.99 -4.52
N PRO A 127 -2.29 23.85 -5.21
CA PRO A 127 -3.58 23.20 -5.38
C PRO A 127 -4.23 23.10 -4.00
N VAL A 128 -5.31 23.86 -3.82
CA VAL A 128 -6.09 23.92 -2.59
C VAL A 128 -6.54 22.48 -2.32
N GLY A 129 -5.92 21.83 -1.33
CA GLY A 129 -6.20 20.42 -1.03
C GLY A 129 -5.03 19.44 -1.16
N TYR A 130 -3.80 19.87 -1.48
CA TYR A 130 -2.62 18.97 -1.44
C TYR A 130 -2.51 18.18 -0.12
N GLY A 131 -2.71 18.86 1.01
CA GLY A 131 -2.75 18.20 2.33
C GLY A 131 -4.00 17.36 2.57
N ASP A 132 -5.16 17.79 2.04
CA ASP A 132 -6.44 17.11 2.24
C ASP A 132 -6.49 15.77 1.47
N HIS A 133 -5.96 15.72 0.24
CA HIS A 133 -5.84 14.47 -0.51
C HIS A 133 -4.89 13.46 0.14
N GLN A 134 -3.79 13.93 0.73
CA GLN A 134 -2.85 13.07 1.46
C GLN A 134 -3.50 12.52 2.74
N LEU A 135 -4.23 13.36 3.47
CA LEU A 135 -4.99 12.96 4.66
C LEU A 135 -6.06 11.92 4.34
N LYS A 136 -6.88 12.15 3.30
CA LYS A 136 -7.91 11.19 2.85
C LYS A 136 -7.33 9.83 2.48
N ARG A 137 -6.19 9.81 1.78
CA ARG A 137 -5.48 8.56 1.42
C ARG A 137 -4.94 7.86 2.67
N SER A 138 -4.42 8.61 3.64
CA SER A 138 -3.95 8.06 4.91
C SER A 138 -5.10 7.46 5.73
N ILE A 139 -6.24 8.15 5.82
CA ILE A 139 -7.44 7.65 6.50
C ILE A 139 -7.95 6.36 5.83
N PHE A 140 -8.06 6.35 4.50
CA PHE A 140 -8.45 5.15 3.76
C PHE A 140 -7.50 3.98 4.04
N LEU A 141 -6.19 4.24 4.04
CA LEU A 141 -5.17 3.25 4.37
C LEU A 141 -5.36 2.71 5.79
N ALA A 142 -5.62 3.59 6.77
CA ALA A 142 -5.89 3.22 8.16
C ALA A 142 -7.14 2.34 8.30
N VAL A 143 -8.21 2.66 7.58
CA VAL A 143 -9.42 1.84 7.53
C VAL A 143 -9.11 0.45 6.97
N CYS A 144 -8.35 0.36 5.86
CA CYS A 144 -7.90 -0.92 5.32
C CYS A 144 -7.08 -1.74 6.33
N TRP A 145 -6.18 -1.10 7.10
CA TRP A 145 -5.44 -1.79 8.16
C TRP A 145 -6.34 -2.33 9.25
N ILE A 146 -7.34 -1.57 9.67
CA ILE A 146 -8.30 -2.02 10.68
C ILE A 146 -9.02 -3.28 10.20
N PHE A 147 -9.46 -3.32 8.94
CA PHE A 147 -10.10 -4.51 8.38
C PHE A 147 -9.16 -5.72 8.29
N LEU A 148 -7.93 -5.54 7.81
CA LEU A 148 -6.94 -6.63 7.70
C LEU A 148 -6.50 -7.15 9.07
N LEU A 149 -6.25 -6.26 10.02
CA LEU A 149 -5.93 -6.65 11.40
C LEU A 149 -7.12 -7.34 12.06
N GLY A 150 -8.32 -6.80 11.90
CA GLY A 150 -9.56 -7.37 12.44
C GLY A 150 -9.80 -8.78 11.93
N PHE A 151 -9.66 -9.00 10.62
CA PHE A 151 -9.78 -10.32 10.02
C PHE A 151 -8.74 -11.31 10.56
N THR A 152 -7.48 -10.87 10.67
CA THR A 152 -6.40 -11.68 11.26
C THR A 152 -6.72 -12.08 12.71
N VAL A 153 -7.24 -11.15 13.52
CA VAL A 153 -7.64 -11.41 14.91
C VAL A 153 -8.79 -12.41 14.98
N VAL A 154 -9.82 -12.27 14.13
CA VAL A 154 -10.95 -13.20 14.09
C VAL A 154 -10.48 -14.62 13.79
N VAL A 155 -9.62 -14.80 12.77
CA VAL A 155 -9.05 -16.12 12.44
C VAL A 155 -8.25 -16.69 13.60
N LEU A 156 -7.47 -15.86 14.30
CA LEU A 156 -6.71 -16.27 15.47
C LEU A 156 -7.61 -16.72 16.62
N VAL A 157 -8.65 -15.95 16.93
CA VAL A 157 -9.61 -16.26 18.00
C VAL A 157 -10.39 -17.53 17.68
N CYS A 158 -10.84 -17.72 16.44
CA CYS A 158 -11.50 -18.95 16.00
C CYS A 158 -10.60 -20.17 16.18
N TYR A 159 -9.31 -20.05 15.86
CA TYR A 159 -8.36 -21.12 16.07
C TYR A 159 -8.18 -21.47 17.55
N PHE A 160 -7.91 -20.49 18.41
CA PHE A 160 -7.74 -20.72 19.84
C PHE A 160 -9.02 -21.26 20.49
N TRP A 161 -10.19 -20.81 20.04
CA TRP A 161 -11.47 -21.33 20.50
C TRP A 161 -11.65 -22.80 20.16
N ASN A 162 -11.38 -23.20 18.91
CA ASN A 162 -11.44 -24.59 18.46
C ASN A 162 -10.39 -25.47 19.16
N LEU A 163 -9.20 -24.94 19.43
CA LEU A 163 -8.17 -25.65 20.17
C LEU A 163 -8.59 -25.93 21.63
N LEU A 164 -9.22 -24.94 22.29
CA LEU A 164 -9.62 -25.05 23.69
C LEU A 164 -10.85 -25.95 23.91
N HIS A 165 -11.74 -26.00 22.92
CA HIS A 165 -12.95 -26.84 22.94
C HIS A 165 -12.80 -28.18 22.21
N ALA A 166 -11.60 -28.49 21.70
CA ALA A 166 -11.32 -29.81 21.15
C ALA A 166 -11.54 -30.84 22.27
N PRO A 167 -12.45 -31.82 22.10
CA PRO A 167 -12.71 -32.81 23.13
C PRO A 167 -11.41 -33.56 23.42
N HIS A 168 -10.94 -33.49 24.68
CA HIS A 168 -9.90 -34.38 25.16
C HIS A 168 -10.38 -35.82 24.93
N ALA A 169 -9.82 -36.48 23.92
CA ALA A 169 -10.11 -37.87 23.63
C ALA A 169 -9.73 -38.69 24.85
N SER A 170 -10.75 -39.13 25.60
CA SER A 170 -10.59 -40.10 26.67
C SER A 170 -9.96 -41.37 26.06
N PRO A 171 -8.93 -41.96 26.67
CA PRO A 171 -8.31 -43.17 26.14
C PRO A 171 -9.36 -44.28 26.08
N ALA A 172 -9.54 -44.86 24.89
CA ALA A 172 -10.45 -45.97 24.67
C ALA A 172 -10.06 -47.15 25.58
N PRO A 173 -11.02 -47.84 26.22
CA PRO A 173 -10.72 -49.03 27.00
C PRO A 173 -10.25 -50.15 26.05
N LEU A 174 -9.07 -50.70 26.34
CA LEU A 174 -8.56 -51.93 25.71
C LEU A 174 -9.62 -53.04 25.89
N LYS A 175 -10.02 -53.65 24.77
CA LYS A 175 -10.67 -54.96 24.75
C LYS A 175 -9.62 -56.01 24.41
#